data_AF-A0A2J5A0X0-F1
#
_entry.id   AF-A0A2J5A0X0-F1
#
_cell.length_a   1.000
_cell.length_b   1.000
_cell.length_c   1.000
_cell.angle_alpha   90.00
_cell.angle_beta   90.00
_cell.angle_gamma   90.00
#
_symmetry.space_group_name_H-M   'P 1'
#
loop_
_entity.id
_entity.type
_entity.pdbx_description
1 polymer ?
#
loop_
_entity_poly.entity_id
_entity_poly.type
_entity_poly.pdbx_seq_one_letter_code
_entity_poly.pdbx_strand_id
1 'polypeptide(L)'
;MAERVIKRGGELVEPPSHKNIVDKDDLPGKATKPKTKITKSQRAELRLKFASRCAYCACELKETGWHADHVEPVRRDFDIVRAPQGSRVSHFVRSNGRVFHPERHELDNLYPSCSHCNLFKSTYTIEGFRKQIAHQPERAQAYSVNFRTAQRFGLVTVIERPVVFWFEVYDATAALEPQLSYFLEHREAYQR
;
A
#
# COMPACT_ATOMS: atom_id res chain seq x y z
N MET A 1 -2.20 48.01 20.88
CA MET A 1 -2.78 47.68 22.20
C MET A 1 -2.84 46.16 22.28
N ALA A 2 -2.00 45.52 23.09
CA ALA A 2 -1.94 44.05 23.17
C ALA A 2 -3.02 43.52 24.14
N GLU A 3 -3.87 42.61 23.69
CA GLU A 3 -4.82 41.90 24.57
C GLU A 3 -4.03 40.98 25.52
N ARG A 4 -4.10 41.26 26.82
CA ARG A 4 -3.51 40.45 27.88
C ARG A 4 -4.62 39.59 28.51
N VAL A 5 -4.38 38.29 28.66
CA VAL A 5 -5.33 37.36 29.29
C VAL A 5 -4.91 37.07 30.72
N ILE A 6 -5.83 37.20 31.67
CA ILE A 6 -5.60 36.94 33.10
C ILE A 6 -5.91 35.47 33.40
N LYS A 7 -4.95 34.70 33.94
CA LYS A 7 -5.22 33.33 34.42
C LYS A 7 -5.92 33.34 35.79
N ARG A 8 -6.69 32.29 36.12
CA ARG A 8 -7.18 32.04 37.49
C ARG A 8 -5.96 31.82 38.40
N GLY A 9 -5.62 32.84 39.17
CA GLY A 9 -4.37 32.92 39.95
C GLY A 9 -3.69 34.31 39.89
N GLY A 10 -4.19 35.24 39.08
CA GLY A 10 -3.75 36.64 39.09
C GLY A 10 -2.48 36.94 38.30
N GLU A 11 -1.85 35.95 37.69
CA GLU A 11 -0.72 36.15 36.80
C GLU A 11 -1.17 36.61 35.41
N LEU A 12 -0.62 37.74 34.97
CA LEU A 12 -0.73 38.26 33.61
C LEU A 12 0.27 37.52 32.73
N VAL A 13 -0.23 36.69 31.81
CA VAL A 13 0.62 35.99 30.83
C VAL A 13 0.32 36.53 29.44
N GLU A 14 1.35 36.96 28.73
CA GLU A 14 1.20 37.36 27.32
C GLU A 14 0.92 36.11 26.47
N PRO A 15 -0.17 36.08 25.68
CA PRO A 15 -0.44 34.96 24.79
C PRO A 15 0.67 34.88 23.72
N PRO A 16 1.09 33.67 23.30
CA PRO A 16 2.12 33.53 22.28
C PRO A 16 1.70 34.27 21.00
N SER A 17 2.56 35.19 20.57
CA SER A 17 2.40 36.02 19.37
C SER A 17 1.94 35.20 18.16
N HIS A 18 0.81 35.59 17.56
CA HIS A 18 0.29 34.99 16.32
C HIS A 18 1.17 35.23 15.07
N LYS A 19 2.37 35.82 15.23
CA LYS A 19 3.29 36.16 14.14
C LYS A 19 4.48 35.20 13.99
N ASN A 20 4.36 33.93 14.38
CA ASN A 20 5.32 32.92 13.95
C ASN A 20 5.04 32.52 12.49
N ILE A 21 5.34 33.43 11.57
CA ILE A 21 5.62 33.09 10.18
C ILE A 21 7.02 32.48 10.24
N VAL A 22 7.10 31.15 10.18
CA VAL A 22 8.39 30.47 9.99
C VAL A 22 8.90 30.93 8.62
N ASP A 23 10.05 31.59 8.59
CA ASP A 23 10.66 32.03 7.34
C ASP A 23 10.88 30.81 6.43
N LYS A 24 10.65 30.99 5.13
CA LYS A 24 10.72 29.92 4.12
C LYS A 24 12.08 29.18 4.13
N ASP A 25 13.10 29.84 4.66
CA ASP A 25 14.49 29.40 4.69
C ASP A 25 14.85 28.58 5.94
N ASP A 26 13.98 28.52 6.97
CA ASP A 26 14.15 27.68 8.17
C ASP A 26 13.63 26.25 8.00
N LEU A 27 13.13 25.91 6.81
CA LEU A 27 12.78 24.53 6.49
C LEU A 27 14.07 23.72 6.29
N PRO A 28 14.28 22.59 7.01
CA PRO A 28 15.44 21.75 6.80
C PRO A 28 15.55 21.38 5.33
N GLY A 29 16.76 21.57 4.76
CA GLY A 29 17.04 21.41 3.34
C GLY A 29 16.44 20.12 2.75
N LYS A 30 16.01 20.20 1.48
CA LYS A 30 15.36 19.10 0.75
C LYS A 30 16.10 17.78 0.99
N ALA A 31 15.49 16.86 1.73
CA ALA A 31 16.01 15.51 1.90
C ALA A 31 16.22 14.87 0.52
N THR A 32 17.37 14.21 0.34
CA THR A 32 17.69 13.49 -0.89
C THR A 32 16.64 12.43 -1.15
N LYS A 33 15.96 12.50 -2.30
CA LYS A 33 14.90 11.55 -2.66
C LYS A 33 15.50 10.13 -2.78
N PRO A 34 14.94 9.12 -2.09
CA PRO A 34 15.44 7.76 -2.21
C PRO A 34 15.22 7.22 -3.64
N LYS A 35 16.11 6.32 -4.06
CA LYS A 35 16.07 5.69 -5.38
C LYS A 35 14.90 4.70 -5.43
N THR A 36 13.77 5.17 -5.92
CA THR A 36 12.48 4.43 -5.90
C THR A 36 12.13 3.73 -7.21
N LYS A 37 12.90 3.96 -8.29
CA LYS A 37 12.52 3.56 -9.65
C LYS A 37 13.33 2.37 -10.14
N ILE A 38 12.64 1.25 -10.40
CA ILE A 38 13.18 0.08 -11.08
C ILE A 38 13.37 0.34 -12.59
N THR A 39 14.35 -0.32 -13.19
CA THR A 39 14.57 -0.26 -14.65
C THR A 39 13.54 -1.10 -15.40
N LYS A 40 13.42 -0.90 -16.72
CA LYS A 40 12.54 -1.73 -17.57
C LYS A 40 12.94 -3.21 -17.54
N SER A 41 14.25 -3.50 -17.54
CA SER A 41 14.78 -4.86 -17.49
C SER A 41 14.41 -5.54 -16.16
N GLN A 42 14.68 -4.86 -15.03
CA GLN A 42 14.32 -5.36 -13.70
C GLN A 42 12.81 -5.58 -13.56
N ARG A 43 12.00 -4.72 -14.18
CA ARG A 43 10.55 -4.88 -14.19
C ARG A 43 10.11 -6.12 -14.99
N ALA A 44 10.76 -6.42 -16.10
CA ALA A 44 10.47 -7.62 -16.87
C ALA A 44 10.84 -8.90 -16.10
N GLU A 45 12.02 -8.91 -15.46
CA GLU A 45 12.48 -9.99 -14.60
C GLU A 45 11.55 -10.20 -13.39
N LEU A 46 11.17 -9.12 -12.72
CA LEU A 46 10.24 -9.16 -11.59
C LEU A 46 8.89 -9.78 -11.97
N ARG A 47 8.38 -9.52 -13.17
CA ARG A 47 7.14 -10.13 -13.66
C ARG A 47 7.27 -11.65 -13.75
N LEU A 48 8.42 -12.14 -14.20
CA LEU A 48 8.69 -13.55 -14.42
C LEU A 48 8.96 -14.33 -13.12
N LYS A 49 9.34 -13.63 -12.02
CA LYS A 49 9.71 -14.22 -10.72
C LYS A 49 8.76 -15.32 -10.21
N PHE A 50 7.45 -15.11 -10.35
CA PHE A 50 6.42 -16.06 -9.92
C PHE A 50 5.58 -16.58 -11.10
N ALA A 51 6.24 -17.01 -12.17
CA ALA A 51 5.62 -17.54 -13.38
C ALA A 51 4.57 -16.59 -14.01
N SER A 52 4.87 -15.28 -14.06
CA SER A 52 3.95 -14.25 -14.59
C SER A 52 2.60 -14.18 -13.87
N ARG A 53 2.52 -14.60 -12.61
CA ARG A 53 1.31 -14.52 -11.78
C ARG A 53 1.50 -13.54 -10.63
N CYS A 54 0.38 -13.00 -10.16
CA CYS A 54 0.34 -12.16 -8.96
C CYS A 54 0.86 -12.98 -7.78
N ALA A 55 1.87 -12.48 -7.08
CA ALA A 55 2.46 -13.13 -5.92
C ALA A 55 1.43 -13.43 -4.82
N TYR A 56 0.31 -12.71 -4.78
CA TYR A 56 -0.72 -12.88 -3.77
C TYR A 56 -1.85 -13.81 -4.24
N CYS A 57 -2.64 -13.39 -5.23
CA CYS A 57 -3.86 -14.09 -5.64
C CYS A 57 -3.69 -15.07 -6.81
N ALA A 58 -2.47 -15.29 -7.31
CA ALA A 58 -2.16 -16.15 -8.45
C ALA A 58 -2.77 -15.76 -9.81
N CYS A 59 -3.48 -14.62 -9.90
CA CYS A 59 -4.04 -14.18 -11.17
C CYS A 59 -2.92 -13.88 -12.19
N GLU A 60 -3.20 -14.12 -13.46
CA GLU A 60 -2.24 -13.90 -14.54
C GLU A 60 -1.96 -12.40 -14.69
N LEU A 61 -0.67 -12.05 -14.76
CA LEU A 61 -0.23 -10.69 -14.96
C LEU A 61 0.00 -10.46 -16.45
N LYS A 62 -0.80 -9.56 -17.02
CA LYS A 62 -0.58 -9.03 -18.38
C LYS A 62 0.77 -8.29 -18.45
N GLU A 63 1.19 -7.93 -19.65
CA GLU A 63 2.42 -7.15 -19.84
C GLU A 63 2.36 -5.78 -19.12
N THR A 64 1.17 -5.19 -19.04
CA THR A 64 0.89 -3.90 -18.39
C THR A 64 -0.21 -4.02 -17.33
N GLY A 65 -0.36 -3.00 -16.48
CA GLY A 65 -1.44 -2.94 -15.48
C GLY A 65 -1.18 -3.67 -14.16
N TRP A 66 0.03 -4.17 -13.94
CA TRP A 66 0.50 -4.72 -12.67
C TRP A 66 1.46 -3.77 -11.96
N HIS A 67 1.70 -3.98 -10.67
CA HIS A 67 2.55 -3.14 -9.83
C HIS A 67 3.67 -3.94 -9.17
N ALA A 68 4.83 -3.30 -9.00
CA ALA A 68 5.89 -3.81 -8.14
C ALA A 68 5.54 -3.39 -6.71
N ASP A 69 5.04 -4.35 -5.94
CA ASP A 69 4.61 -4.13 -4.57
C ASP A 69 5.75 -4.38 -3.59
N HIS A 70 5.82 -3.59 -2.53
CA HIS A 70 6.81 -3.79 -1.47
C HIS A 70 6.20 -4.71 -0.41
N VAL A 71 6.79 -5.90 -0.23
CA VAL A 71 6.36 -6.90 0.76
C VAL A 71 6.37 -6.27 2.14
N GLU A 72 7.49 -5.68 2.53
CA GLU A 72 7.59 -4.73 3.63
C GLU A 72 7.34 -3.30 3.13
N PRO A 73 6.27 -2.63 3.60
CA PRO A 73 5.87 -1.35 3.05
C PRO A 73 6.87 -0.24 3.39
N VAL A 74 7.13 0.59 2.39
CA VAL A 74 7.87 1.84 2.54
C VAL A 74 6.89 2.97 2.82
N ARG A 75 6.99 3.59 4.00
CA ARG A 75 6.06 4.65 4.41
C ARG A 75 6.60 6.02 4.04
N ARG A 76 5.77 6.83 3.40
CA ARG A 76 6.10 8.22 3.08
C ARG A 76 5.74 9.10 4.27
N ASP A 77 6.62 10.03 4.58
CA ASP A 77 6.40 11.02 5.60
C ASP A 77 5.72 12.26 5.00
N PHE A 78 4.98 12.98 5.84
CA PHE A 78 4.23 14.15 5.43
C PHE A 78 4.25 15.22 6.52
N ASP A 79 4.40 16.46 6.09
CA ASP A 79 4.28 17.62 6.97
C ASP A 79 2.82 18.08 7.02
N ILE A 80 2.35 18.44 8.21
CA ILE A 80 1.06 19.11 8.39
C ILE A 80 1.33 20.62 8.39
N VAL A 81 0.92 21.30 7.32
CA VAL A 81 1.19 22.73 7.10
C VAL A 81 -0.09 23.54 7.28
N ARG A 82 0.01 24.69 7.95
CA ARG A 82 -1.13 25.61 8.11
C ARG A 82 -1.54 26.19 6.76
N ALA A 83 -2.85 26.20 6.50
CA ALA A 83 -3.38 26.73 5.25
C ALA A 83 -3.31 28.27 5.21
N PRO A 84 -3.20 28.87 4.00
CA PRO A 84 -3.28 30.32 3.84
C PRO A 84 -4.61 30.91 4.36
N GLN A 85 -4.58 32.15 4.86
CA GLN A 85 -5.78 32.86 5.29
C GLN A 85 -6.81 32.93 4.15
N GLY A 86 -8.08 32.60 4.46
CA GLY A 86 -9.16 32.49 3.48
C GLY A 86 -9.38 31.08 2.91
N SER A 87 -8.53 30.09 3.28
CA SER A 87 -8.77 28.68 2.92
C SER A 87 -9.93 28.08 3.71
N ARG A 88 -10.64 27.11 3.10
CA ARG A 88 -11.74 26.37 3.75
C ARG A 88 -11.26 25.39 4.84
N VAL A 89 -9.96 25.14 4.92
CA VAL A 89 -9.34 24.20 5.87
C VAL A 89 -8.26 24.91 6.67
N SER A 90 -8.04 24.49 7.91
CA SER A 90 -7.01 25.08 8.79
C SER A 90 -5.61 24.58 8.47
N HIS A 91 -5.47 23.32 8.05
CA HIS A 91 -4.21 22.66 7.73
C HIS A 91 -4.37 21.80 6.46
N PHE A 92 -3.27 21.58 5.75
CA PHE A 92 -3.18 20.63 4.64
C PHE A 92 -1.92 19.77 4.77
N VAL A 93 -1.99 18.56 4.22
CA VAL A 93 -0.88 17.61 4.21
C VAL A 93 0.03 17.91 3.03
N ARG A 94 1.33 18.12 3.29
CA ARG A 94 2.36 18.34 2.27
C ARG A 94 3.35 17.19 2.29
N SER A 95 3.63 16.61 1.13
CA SER A 95 4.72 15.63 1.01
C SER A 95 6.06 16.32 1.22
N ASN A 96 6.81 15.86 2.22
CA ASN A 96 8.12 16.41 2.57
C ASN A 96 9.28 15.69 1.85
N GLY A 97 8.96 14.63 1.09
CA GLY A 97 9.92 13.81 0.36
C GLY A 97 10.73 12.85 1.23
N ARG A 98 10.54 12.88 2.56
CA ARG A 98 11.14 11.92 3.48
C ARG A 98 10.36 10.62 3.43
N VAL A 99 11.11 9.54 3.63
CA VAL A 99 10.61 8.18 3.54
C VAL A 99 11.17 7.42 4.72
N PHE A 100 10.29 6.73 5.44
CA PHE A 100 10.69 5.80 6.47
C PHE A 100 11.16 4.51 5.82
N HIS A 101 12.29 3.99 6.28
CA HIS A 101 12.91 2.75 5.80
C HIS A 101 13.27 2.79 4.30
N PRO A 102 14.15 3.70 3.87
CA PRO A 102 14.59 3.78 2.47
C PRO A 102 15.27 2.50 1.96
N GLU A 103 15.87 1.71 2.86
CA GLU A 103 16.50 0.41 2.59
C GLU A 103 15.52 -0.62 2.00
N ARG A 104 14.22 -0.50 2.29
CA ARG A 104 13.19 -1.42 1.78
C ARG A 104 12.89 -1.25 0.29
N HIS A 105 13.51 -0.31 -0.41
CA HIS A 105 13.41 -0.17 -1.87
C HIS A 105 14.25 -1.18 -2.67
N GLU A 106 14.77 -2.22 -2.02
CA GLU A 106 15.51 -3.31 -2.64
C GLU A 106 14.62 -4.22 -3.51
N LEU A 107 15.21 -4.79 -4.56
CA LEU A 107 14.51 -5.68 -5.50
C LEU A 107 13.97 -6.94 -4.81
N ASP A 108 14.65 -7.44 -3.79
CA ASP A 108 14.25 -8.65 -3.07
C ASP A 108 12.93 -8.45 -2.32
N ASN A 109 12.69 -7.22 -1.84
CA ASN A 109 11.45 -6.81 -1.20
C ASN A 109 10.31 -6.49 -2.20
N LEU A 110 10.57 -6.54 -3.51
CA LEU A 110 9.57 -6.26 -4.54
C LEU A 110 8.97 -7.53 -5.09
N TYR A 111 7.64 -7.62 -5.03
CA TYR A 111 6.85 -8.72 -5.58
C TYR A 111 5.93 -8.21 -6.72
N PRO A 112 5.74 -8.99 -7.79
CA PRO A 112 4.79 -8.63 -8.83
C PRO A 112 3.36 -8.85 -8.31
N SER A 113 2.53 -7.81 -8.33
CA SER A 113 1.14 -7.90 -7.87
C SER A 113 0.15 -7.25 -8.84
N CYS A 114 -1.09 -7.74 -8.84
CA CYS A 114 -2.17 -7.09 -9.57
C CYS A 114 -2.61 -5.81 -8.85
N SER A 115 -3.24 -4.89 -9.58
CA SER A 115 -3.72 -3.62 -9.05
C SER A 115 -4.59 -3.77 -7.80
N HIS A 116 -5.53 -4.72 -7.82
CA HIS A 116 -6.45 -4.98 -6.72
C HIS A 116 -5.73 -5.45 -5.44
N CYS A 117 -4.79 -6.40 -5.56
CA CYS A 117 -4.04 -6.89 -4.40
C CYS A 117 -3.10 -5.82 -3.85
N ASN A 118 -2.40 -5.07 -4.71
CA ASN A 118 -1.53 -3.97 -4.29
C ASN A 118 -2.30 -2.91 -3.50
N LEU A 119 -3.45 -2.49 -4.03
CA LEU A 119 -4.26 -1.44 -3.42
C LEU A 119 -4.86 -1.91 -2.09
N PHE A 120 -5.28 -3.18 -2.03
CA PHE A 120 -5.83 -3.76 -0.81
C PHE A 120 -4.75 -3.99 0.27
N LYS A 121 -3.55 -4.44 -0.13
CA LYS A 121 -2.42 -4.64 0.78
C LYS A 121 -1.99 -3.32 1.42
N SER A 122 -1.96 -2.22 0.67
CA SER A 122 -1.65 -0.89 1.18
C SER A 122 -0.36 -0.88 2.02
N THR A 123 -0.46 -0.74 3.34
CA THR A 123 0.67 -0.73 4.28
C THR A 123 0.65 -1.91 5.26
N TYR A 124 -0.15 -2.93 4.98
CA TYR A 124 -0.21 -4.14 5.79
C TYR A 124 1.05 -5.00 5.60
N THR A 125 1.44 -5.67 6.69
CA THR A 125 2.36 -6.82 6.64
C THR A 125 1.68 -7.99 5.96
N ILE A 126 2.44 -9.03 5.58
CA ILE A 126 1.88 -10.23 4.94
C ILE A 126 0.84 -10.92 5.84
N GLU A 127 1.13 -11.07 7.13
CA GLU A 127 0.17 -11.60 8.10
C GLU A 127 -1.06 -10.70 8.29
N GLY A 128 -0.84 -9.38 8.34
CA GLY A 128 -1.93 -8.41 8.41
C GLY A 128 -2.83 -8.53 7.19
N PHE A 129 -2.25 -8.62 6.00
CA PHE A 129 -2.95 -8.78 4.74
C PHE A 129 -3.74 -10.10 4.70
N ARG A 130 -3.14 -11.21 5.14
CA ARG A 130 -3.81 -12.52 5.24
C ARG A 130 -5.06 -12.44 6.12
N LYS A 131 -4.96 -11.82 7.29
CA LYS A 131 -6.10 -11.59 8.19
C LYS A 131 -7.17 -10.71 7.54
N GLN A 132 -6.77 -9.61 6.88
CA GLN A 132 -7.72 -8.72 6.20
C GLN A 132 -8.49 -9.42 5.07
N ILE A 133 -7.85 -10.34 4.33
CA ILE A 133 -8.52 -11.17 3.32
C ILE A 133 -9.48 -12.15 4.00
N ALA A 134 -9.04 -12.82 5.08
CA ALA A 134 -9.85 -13.80 5.79
C ALA A 134 -11.15 -13.20 6.38
N HIS A 135 -11.16 -11.92 6.76
CA HIS A 135 -12.36 -11.23 7.24
C HIS A 135 -13.33 -10.78 6.13
N GLN A 136 -13.00 -10.95 4.84
CA GLN A 136 -13.86 -10.49 3.74
C GLN A 136 -15.25 -11.16 3.73
N PRO A 137 -15.39 -12.48 3.93
CA PRO A 137 -16.70 -13.13 3.97
C PRO A 137 -17.56 -12.63 5.13
N GLU A 138 -16.97 -12.47 6.32
CA GLU A 138 -17.64 -11.93 7.52
C GLU A 138 -18.14 -10.51 7.26
N ARG A 139 -17.29 -9.64 6.70
CA ARG A 139 -17.67 -8.26 6.33
C ARG A 139 -18.78 -8.24 5.28
N ALA A 140 -18.68 -9.09 4.25
CA ALA A 140 -19.70 -9.18 3.22
C ALA A 140 -21.06 -9.60 3.81
N GLN A 141 -21.06 -10.56 4.72
CA GLN A 141 -22.27 -11.02 5.40
C GLN A 141 -22.87 -9.94 6.32
N ALA A 142 -22.02 -9.20 7.04
CA ALA A 142 -22.46 -8.13 7.93
C ALA A 142 -23.07 -6.94 7.16
N TYR A 143 -22.43 -6.48 6.09
CA TYR A 143 -22.78 -5.22 5.44
C TYR A 143 -23.61 -5.36 4.15
N SER A 144 -23.57 -6.49 3.44
CA SER A 144 -24.26 -6.65 2.16
C SER A 144 -25.57 -7.43 2.29
N VAL A 145 -26.70 -6.75 2.04
CA VAL A 145 -28.01 -7.39 1.93
C VAL A 145 -28.02 -8.42 0.79
N ASN A 146 -27.39 -8.08 -0.35
CA ASN A 146 -27.33 -8.95 -1.52
C ASN A 146 -26.59 -10.26 -1.21
N PHE A 147 -25.50 -10.18 -0.44
CA PHE A 147 -24.73 -11.37 -0.03
C PHE A 147 -25.59 -12.28 0.86
N ARG A 148 -26.29 -11.72 1.85
CA ARG A 148 -27.19 -12.49 2.73
C ARG A 148 -28.35 -13.12 1.95
N THR A 149 -28.95 -12.38 1.01
CA THR A 149 -30.02 -12.90 0.16
C THR A 149 -29.49 -14.06 -0.69
N ALA A 150 -28.34 -13.91 -1.35
CA ALA A 150 -27.72 -14.97 -2.13
C ALA A 150 -27.41 -16.22 -1.30
N GLN A 151 -26.93 -16.05 -0.06
CA GLN A 151 -26.72 -17.17 0.87
C GLN A 151 -28.03 -17.88 1.23
N ARG A 152 -29.13 -17.15 1.50
CA ARG A 152 -30.44 -17.75 1.83
C ARG A 152 -30.99 -18.63 0.71
N PHE A 153 -30.75 -18.23 -0.54
CA PHE A 153 -31.13 -19.01 -1.72
C PHE A 153 -30.06 -20.02 -2.16
N GLY A 154 -28.99 -20.21 -1.37
CA GLY A 154 -27.94 -21.19 -1.68
C GLY A 154 -27.06 -20.84 -2.89
N LEU A 155 -27.12 -19.60 -3.39
CA LEU A 155 -26.32 -19.14 -4.53
C LEU A 155 -24.85 -18.86 -4.15
N VAL A 156 -24.58 -18.63 -2.87
CA VAL A 156 -23.24 -18.38 -2.33
C VAL A 156 -23.04 -19.15 -1.03
N THR A 157 -21.91 -19.82 -0.89
CA THR A 157 -21.47 -20.49 0.33
C THR A 157 -20.14 -19.91 0.80
N VAL A 158 -19.98 -19.77 2.12
CA VAL A 158 -18.71 -19.33 2.71
C VAL A 158 -17.84 -20.57 2.92
N ILE A 159 -16.64 -20.54 2.32
CA ILE A 159 -15.65 -21.60 2.47
C ILE A 159 -14.60 -21.11 3.47
N GLU A 160 -14.56 -21.75 4.63
CA GLU A 160 -13.54 -21.49 5.63
C GLU A 160 -12.27 -22.26 5.27
N ARG A 161 -11.32 -21.57 4.64
CA ARG A 161 -10.00 -22.11 4.33
C ARG A 161 -8.93 -21.08 4.67
N PRO A 162 -7.73 -21.52 5.08
CA PRO A 162 -6.63 -20.59 5.27
C PRO A 162 -6.30 -19.89 3.96
N VAL A 163 -6.01 -18.59 4.05
CA VAL A 163 -5.56 -17.80 2.91
C VAL A 163 -4.07 -18.09 2.70
N VAL A 164 -3.76 -18.75 1.58
CA VAL A 164 -2.40 -19.06 1.15
C VAL A 164 -2.05 -18.17 -0.05
N PHE A 165 -0.87 -17.58 -0.04
CA PHE A 165 -0.42 -16.72 -1.14
C PHE A 165 0.30 -17.51 -2.23
N TRP A 166 0.25 -17.02 -3.47
CA TRP A 166 0.90 -17.68 -4.60
C TRP A 166 2.41 -17.83 -4.42
N PHE A 167 3.10 -16.83 -3.88
CA PHE A 167 4.54 -16.92 -3.65
C PHE A 167 4.89 -18.07 -2.70
N GLU A 168 4.07 -18.34 -1.68
CA GLU A 168 4.28 -19.42 -0.71
C GLU A 168 4.12 -20.79 -1.38
N VAL A 169 3.10 -20.91 -2.24
CA VAL A 169 2.89 -22.13 -3.04
C VAL A 169 4.04 -22.30 -4.02
N TYR A 170 4.42 -21.23 -4.73
CA TYR A 170 5.48 -21.26 -5.72
C TYR A 170 6.80 -21.73 -5.12
N ASP A 171 7.20 -21.16 -3.98
CA ASP A 171 8.41 -21.54 -3.26
C ASP A 171 8.36 -23.01 -2.79
N ALA A 172 7.19 -23.49 -2.34
CA ALA A 172 7.00 -24.90 -1.97
C ALA A 172 6.98 -25.85 -3.18
N THR A 173 6.50 -25.38 -4.34
CA THR A 173 6.43 -26.12 -5.61
C THR A 173 7.69 -25.96 -6.46
N ALA A 174 8.73 -25.25 -6.00
CA ALA A 174 9.99 -25.13 -6.72
C ALA A 174 10.68 -26.50 -6.96
N ALA A 175 10.27 -27.54 -6.24
CA ALA A 175 10.65 -28.93 -6.50
C ALA A 175 9.82 -29.66 -7.59
N LEU A 176 8.78 -29.01 -8.15
CA LEU A 176 7.85 -29.51 -9.17
C LEU A 176 7.97 -28.71 -10.47
N GLU A 177 9.19 -28.60 -10.98
CA GLU A 177 9.53 -28.02 -12.30
C GLU A 177 8.70 -28.45 -13.54
N PRO A 178 7.96 -29.59 -13.60
CA PRO A 178 7.26 -29.96 -14.85
C PRO A 178 6.20 -28.96 -15.33
N GLN A 179 5.63 -28.15 -14.44
CA GLN A 179 4.56 -27.21 -14.80
C GLN A 179 5.10 -25.94 -15.49
N LEU A 180 6.37 -25.58 -15.22
CA LEU A 180 7.06 -24.47 -15.89
C LEU A 180 7.37 -24.84 -17.35
N SER A 181 7.73 -26.10 -17.62
CA SER A 181 7.94 -26.60 -18.99
C SER A 181 6.65 -26.61 -19.81
N TYR A 182 5.54 -27.07 -19.23
CA TYR A 182 4.23 -27.04 -19.86
C TYR A 182 3.79 -25.61 -20.24
N PHE A 183 4.03 -24.63 -19.37
CA PHE A 183 3.66 -23.24 -19.64
C PHE A 183 4.55 -22.57 -20.70
N LEU A 184 5.84 -22.93 -20.76
CA LEU A 184 6.75 -22.47 -21.81
C LEU A 184 6.42 -23.05 -23.19
N GLU A 185 5.96 -24.30 -23.24
CA GLU A 185 5.53 -24.98 -24.47
C GLU A 185 4.21 -24.43 -25.02
N HIS A 186 3.29 -23.99 -24.16
CA HIS A 186 1.94 -23.57 -24.56
C HIS A 186 1.76 -22.03 -24.58
N ARG A 187 2.85 -21.27 -24.46
CA ARG A 187 2.86 -19.80 -24.38
C ARG A 187 2.20 -19.08 -25.56
N GLU A 188 2.19 -19.70 -26.75
CA GLU A 188 1.59 -19.12 -27.97
C GLU A 188 0.05 -19.13 -27.93
N ALA A 189 -0.57 -20.03 -27.15
CA ALA A 189 -2.02 -20.10 -27.02
C ALA A 189 -2.62 -18.95 -26.19
N TYR A 190 -1.80 -18.28 -25.37
CA TYR A 190 -2.22 -17.23 -24.43
C TYR A 190 -1.88 -15.80 -24.91
N GLN A 191 -1.30 -15.66 -26.11
CA GLN A 191 -0.94 -14.37 -26.71
C GLN A 191 -2.01 -13.79 -27.66
N ARG A 192 -3.27 -14.24 -27.57
CA ARG A 192 -4.40 -13.60 -28.27
C ARG A 192 -5.17 -12.65 -27.36
#